data_AF-A0A7S9E0I7-F1
#
_entry.id   AF-A0A7S9E0I7-F1
#
_cell.length_a   1.000
_cell.length_b   1.000
_cell.length_c   1.000
_cell.angle_alpha   90.00
_cell.angle_beta   90.00
_cell.angle_gamma   90.00
#
_symmetry.space_group_name_H-M   'P 1'
#
loop_
_entity.id
_entity.type
_entity.pdbx_description
1 polymer ?
#
loop_
_entity_poly.entity_id
_entity_poly.type
_entity_poly.pdbx_seq_one_letter_code
_entity_poly.pdbx_strand_id
1 'polypeptide(L)' 'MQQGIAVIVISSELPEVLGLSDRVLVMHEGRLKANLVNQHLTQNR' A
#
# COMPACT_ATOMS: atom_id res chain seq x y z
N MET A 1 17.50 -15.37 11.13
CA MET A 1 17.47 -14.15 10.30
C MET A 1 16.27 -14.28 9.37
N GLN A 2 15.23 -13.47 9.55
CA GLN A 2 14.09 -13.44 8.64
C GLN A 2 14.59 -12.82 7.34
N GLN A 3 14.77 -13.61 6.29
CA GLN A 3 15.21 -13.07 5.00
C GLN A 3 14.16 -12.06 4.54
N GLY A 4 14.60 -10.84 4.24
CA GLY A 4 13.78 -9.68 3.85
C GLY A 4 13.09 -9.87 2.52
N ILE A 5 12.07 -10.71 2.49
CA ILE A 5 11.21 -10.95 1.34
C ILE A 5 10.17 -9.83 1.32
N ALA A 6 10.20 -9.03 0.25
CA ALA A 6 9.13 -8.09 -0.03
C ALA A 6 7.97 -8.84 -0.70
N VAL A 7 6.76 -8.65 -0.17
CA VAL A 7 5.52 -9.18 -0.75
C VAL A 7 4.77 -8.02 -1.41
N ILE A 8 4.36 -8.22 -2.67
CA ILE A 8 3.50 -7.28 -3.37
C ILE A 8 2.07 -7.80 -3.28
N VAL A 9 1.20 -7.01 -2.65
CA VAL A 9 -0.24 -7.28 -2.55
C VAL A 9 -0.96 -6.37 -3.53
N ILE A 10 -1.88 -6.96 -4.31
CA ILE A 10 -2.78 -6.23 -5.21
C ILE A 10 -4.20 -6.54 -4.73
N SER A 11 -4.90 -5.53 -4.24
CA SER A 11 -6.31 -5.63 -3.84
C SER A 11 -7.07 -4.37 -4.31
N SER A 12 -8.36 -4.54 -4.60
CA SER A 12 -9.28 -3.44 -4.88
C SER A 12 -9.88 -2.84 -3.60
N GLU A 13 -9.76 -3.54 -2.47
CA GLU A 13 -10.30 -3.12 -1.19
C GLU A 13 -9.26 -2.33 -0.39
N LEU A 14 -9.49 -1.03 -0.22
CA LEU A 14 -8.57 -0.16 0.51
C LEU A 14 -8.27 -0.65 1.96
N PRO A 15 -9.26 -1.15 2.73
CA PRO A 15 -9.00 -1.68 4.06
C PRO A 15 -7.99 -2.83 4.09
N GLU A 16 -7.98 -3.68 3.06
CA GLU A 16 -7.05 -4.82 2.97
C GLU A 16 -5.62 -4.35 2.70
N VAL A 17 -5.47 -3.41 1.76
CA VAL A 17 -4.16 -2.79 1.45
C VAL A 17 -3.59 -2.09 2.69
N LEU A 18 -4.42 -1.36 3.42
CA LEU A 18 -4.04 -0.66 4.65
C LEU A 18 -3.77 -1.61 5.83
N GLY A 19 -4.39 -2.78 5.88
CA GLY A 19 -4.17 -3.76 6.95
C GLY A 19 -2.89 -4.57 6.79
N LEU A 20 -2.48 -4.83 5.54
CA LEU A 20 -1.38 -5.77 5.22
C LEU A 20 -0.05 -5.10 4.87
N SER A 21 -0.07 -3.83 4.46
CA SER A 21 1.10 -3.20 3.84
C SER A 21 1.81 -2.23 4.79
N ASP A 22 3.15 -2.29 4.84
CA ASP A 22 3.97 -1.27 5.51
C ASP A 22 4.04 0.04 4.71
N ARG A 23 3.92 -0.06 3.38
CA ARG A 23 3.96 1.07 2.43
C ARG A 23 2.89 0.91 1.35
N VAL A 24 2.33 2.03 0.91
CA VAL A 24 1.30 2.07 -0.13
C VAL A 24 1.76 2.94 -1.29
N LEU A 25 1.73 2.36 -2.49
CA LEU A 25 2.04 3.04 -3.76
C LEU A 25 0.72 3.27 -4.49
N VAL A 26 0.39 4.53 -4.80
CA VAL A 26 -0.84 4.87 -5.51
C VAL A 26 -0.51 5.12 -6.97
N MET A 27 -1.13 4.34 -7.87
CA MET A 27 -1.01 4.53 -9.31
C MET A 27 -2.28 5.16 -9.89
N HIS A 28 -2.11 6.06 -10.87
CA HIS A 28 -3.20 6.63 -11.64
C HIS A 28 -2.71 6.89 -13.07
N GLU A 29 -3.45 6.41 -14.08
CA GLU A 29 -3.10 6.54 -15.50
C GLU A 29 -1.66 6.09 -15.82
N GLY A 30 -1.26 4.94 -15.28
CA GLY A 30 0.08 4.36 -15.50
C GLY A 30 1.23 5.12 -14.82
N ARG A 31 0.92 6.12 -13.97
CA ARG A 31 1.93 6.91 -13.25
C ARG A 31 1.80 6.73 -11.73
N LEU A 32 2.93 6.73 -11.04
CA LEU A 32 2.96 6.76 -9.58
C LEU A 32 2.56 8.16 -9.09
N LYS A 33 1.42 8.26 -8.41
CA LYS A 33 0.91 9.50 -7.82
C LYS A 33 1.39 9.72 -6.39
N ALA A 34 1.58 8.64 -5.62
CA ALA A 34 2.03 8.75 -4.24
C ALA A 34 2.83 7.51 -3.80
N ASN A 35 3.75 7.73 -2.86
CA ASN A 35 4.48 6.70 -2.13
C ASN A 35 4.38 7.03 -0.63
N LEU A 36 3.55 6.29 0.09
CA LEU A 36 3.16 6.59 1.44
C LEU A 36 3.68 5.51 2.39
N VAL A 37 4.12 5.93 3.57
CA VAL A 37 4.36 5.00 4.69
C VAL A 37 3.04 4.82 5.42
N ASN A 38 2.66 3.59 5.71
CA ASN A 38 1.37 3.29 6.33
C ASN A 38 1.43 3.49 7.86
N GLN A 39 1.40 4.74 8.30
CA GLN A 39 1.33 5.12 9.72
C GLN A 39 -0.04 5.75 10.03
N HIS A 40 -1.09 4.92 10.10
CA HIS A 40 -2.48 5.37 10.22
C HIS A 40 -3.00 6.17 9.01
N LEU A 41 -2.70 5.69 7.80
CA LEU A 41 -3.39 6.21 6.62
C LEU A 41 -4.90 5.94 6.75
N THR A 42 -5.71 6.94 6.37
CA THR A 42 -7.16 6.86 6.41
C THR A 42 -7.75 7.01 5.02
N GLN A 43 -8.92 6.41 4.81
CA GLN A 43 -9.73 6.64 3.63
C GLN A 43 -10.75 7.74 3.95
N ASN A 44 -10.64 8.88 3.29
CA ASN A 44 -11.76 9.80 3.20
C ASN A 44 -12.62 9.38 2.01
N ARG A 45 -13.93 9.26 2.25
CA ARG A 45 -14.93 9.05 1.19
C ARG A 45 -15.21 10.35 0.44
#